data_AF-A0A8H4VMY8-F1
#
_entry.id   AF-A0A8H4VMY8-F1
#
_cell.length_a   1.000
_cell.length_b   1.000
_cell.length_c   1.000
_cell.angle_alpha   90.00
_cell.angle_beta   90.00
_cell.angle_gamma   90.00
#
_symmetry.space_group_name_H-M   'P 1'
#
loop_
_entity.id
_entity.type
_entity.pdbx_description
1 polymer ?
#
loop_
_entity_poly.entity_id
_entity_poly.type
_entity_poly.pdbx_seq_one_letter_code
_entity_poly.pdbx_strand_id
1 'polypeptide(L)'
;MLSTSALTRGMPQLLRTIPCRAYSELVTATTSPTASTSTSKPGTKQSRPYFVPRNTRGNLPVYTDVRNAGGRHLTLVRNVEGNVAELAKDLSQTLFEKDSYEASKLKIELSQAKHLVISGGRWKNHVAEWLRAKGF
;
A
#
# COMPACT_ATOMS: atom_id res chain seq x y z
N MET A 1 38.48 -10.40 50.84
CA MET A 1 39.44 -11.42 50.37
C MET A 1 38.63 -12.46 49.62
N LEU A 2 38.75 -12.72 48.31
CA LEU A 2 39.62 -12.23 47.22
C LEU A 2 38.70 -11.68 46.08
N SER A 3 39.04 -10.76 45.15
CA SER A 3 39.96 -10.89 43.99
C SER A 3 39.81 -12.24 43.24
N THR A 4 39.66 -12.40 41.92
CA THR A 4 39.59 -11.53 40.71
C THR A 4 38.54 -12.17 39.76
N SER A 5 38.29 -11.80 38.48
CA SER A 5 38.92 -10.87 37.53
C SER A 5 37.90 -10.41 36.46
N ALA A 6 38.35 -9.57 35.52
CA ALA A 6 37.62 -9.23 34.30
C ALA A 6 38.08 -10.08 33.10
N LEU A 7 37.19 -10.34 32.13
CA LEU A 7 37.62 -10.73 30.78
C LEU A 7 36.70 -10.15 29.70
N THR A 8 37.02 -8.94 29.26
CA THR A 8 36.51 -8.38 28.00
C THR A 8 36.95 -9.28 26.84
N ARG A 9 35.98 -9.86 26.13
CA ARG A 9 36.20 -10.42 24.79
C ARG A 9 35.55 -9.50 23.75
N GLY A 10 36.35 -8.60 23.21
CA GLY A 10 35.96 -7.83 22.03
C GLY A 10 35.77 -8.76 20.84
N MET A 11 34.61 -8.68 20.19
CA MET A 11 34.40 -9.35 18.91
C MET A 11 34.81 -8.41 17.76
N PRO A 12 35.69 -8.84 16.84
CA PRO A 12 36.07 -8.01 15.71
C PRO A 12 34.89 -7.82 14.75
N GLN A 13 34.62 -6.56 14.39
CA GLN A 13 33.63 -6.19 13.39
C GLN A 13 34.08 -6.68 12.01
N LEU A 14 33.53 -7.82 11.55
CA LEU A 14 33.72 -8.29 10.18
C LEU A 14 32.87 -7.43 9.23
N LEU A 15 33.49 -6.36 8.73
CA LEU A 15 33.01 -5.55 7.61
C LEU A 15 32.71 -6.45 6.41
N ARG A 16 31.43 -6.80 6.21
CA ARG A 16 30.97 -7.43 4.97
C ARG A 16 30.93 -6.38 3.86
N THR A 17 32.02 -6.30 3.10
CA THR A 17 32.09 -5.58 1.83
C THR A 17 30.92 -6.02 0.95
N ILE A 18 29.98 -5.09 0.72
CA ILE A 18 28.89 -5.28 -0.24
C ILE A 18 29.53 -5.19 -1.63
N PRO A 19 29.45 -6.23 -2.48
CA PRO A 19 29.90 -6.10 -3.85
C PRO A 19 28.95 -5.13 -4.58
N CYS A 20 29.46 -3.95 -4.93
CA CYS A 20 28.80 -3.07 -5.89
C CYS A 20 28.68 -3.83 -7.21
N ARG A 21 27.48 -4.35 -7.50
CA ARG A 21 27.20 -5.06 -8.75
C ARG A 21 27.09 -4.05 -9.89
N ALA A 22 28.25 -3.56 -10.35
CA ALA A 22 28.37 -2.90 -11.63
C ALA A 22 27.94 -3.89 -12.72
N TYR A 23 26.94 -3.52 -13.51
CA TYR A 23 26.52 -4.29 -14.67
C TYR A 23 27.26 -3.72 -15.88
N SER A 24 28.18 -4.49 -16.44
CA SER A 24 28.84 -4.14 -17.70
C SER A 24 27.81 -4.16 -18.83
N GLU A 25 27.71 -3.03 -19.53
CA GLU A 25 26.93 -2.93 -20.77
C GLU A 25 27.55 -3.78 -21.89
N LEU A 26 26.77 -3.96 -22.96
CA LEU A 26 27.05 -4.52 -24.30
C LEU A 26 26.19 -5.74 -24.65
N VAL A 27 24.99 -5.48 -25.16
CA VAL A 27 24.32 -6.37 -26.11
C VAL A 27 23.86 -5.54 -27.31
N THR A 28 24.23 -6.00 -28.50
CA THR A 28 24.01 -5.34 -29.78
C THR A 28 22.54 -5.26 -30.18
N ALA A 29 22.16 -4.18 -30.85
CA ALA A 29 20.82 -4.02 -31.40
C ALA A 29 20.49 -5.10 -32.45
N THR A 30 19.30 -5.67 -32.37
CA THR A 30 18.62 -6.30 -33.51
C THR A 30 17.16 -5.89 -33.45
N THR A 31 16.66 -5.38 -34.57
CA THR A 31 15.38 -4.70 -34.68
C THR A 31 14.19 -5.64 -34.51
N SER A 32 13.20 -5.21 -33.73
CA SER A 32 11.83 -5.75 -33.74
C SER A 32 10.87 -4.64 -33.31
N PRO A 33 10.14 -3.99 -34.24
CA PRO A 33 9.27 -2.87 -33.93
C PRO A 33 7.91 -3.34 -33.39
N THR A 34 7.88 -3.88 -32.17
CA THR A 34 6.62 -4.16 -31.45
C THR A 34 6.28 -2.96 -30.57
N ALA A 35 5.42 -2.07 -31.11
CA ALA A 35 5.03 -0.82 -30.47
C ALA A 35 4.31 -1.03 -29.12
N SER A 36 5.08 -1.03 -28.04
CA SER A 36 4.58 -0.95 -26.67
C SER A 36 4.34 0.51 -26.30
N THR A 37 3.33 1.12 -26.95
CA THR A 37 2.88 2.49 -26.67
C THR A 37 2.22 2.53 -25.30
N SER A 38 3.03 2.63 -24.24
CA SER A 38 2.57 2.89 -22.87
C SER A 38 2.14 4.35 -22.71
N THR A 39 1.20 4.79 -23.55
CA THR A 39 0.45 6.01 -23.30
C THR A 39 -0.49 5.72 -22.13
N SER A 40 0.02 5.94 -20.92
CA SER A 40 -0.83 6.21 -19.76
C SER A 40 -1.59 7.50 -20.08
N LYS A 41 -2.74 7.34 -20.75
CA LYS A 41 -3.67 8.42 -21.06
C LYS A 41 -3.83 9.24 -19.78
N PRO A 42 -3.53 10.56 -19.77
CA PRO A 42 -3.85 11.39 -18.62
C PRO A 42 -5.37 11.37 -18.52
N GLY A 43 -5.87 10.47 -17.67
CA GLY A 43 -7.30 10.33 -17.42
C GLY A 43 -7.79 11.70 -17.04
N THR A 44 -8.81 12.18 -17.75
CA THR A 44 -9.51 13.41 -17.42
C THR A 44 -9.69 13.41 -15.90
N LYS A 45 -9.09 14.39 -15.21
CA LYS A 45 -9.21 14.50 -13.75
C LYS A 45 -10.70 14.67 -13.48
N GLN A 46 -11.39 13.56 -13.22
CA GLN A 46 -12.80 13.57 -12.91
C GLN A 46 -12.91 14.49 -11.70
N SER A 47 -13.74 15.53 -11.80
CA SER A 47 -13.86 16.56 -10.77
C SER A 47 -14.57 15.98 -9.56
N ARG A 48 -13.85 15.12 -8.86
CA ARG A 48 -14.23 14.43 -7.65
C ARG A 48 -13.57 15.16 -6.48
N PRO A 49 -14.25 15.25 -5.33
CA PRO A 49 -13.71 15.87 -4.13
C PRO A 49 -12.49 15.12 -3.58
N TYR A 50 -12.29 13.86 -3.97
CA TYR A 50 -11.15 13.02 -3.63
C TYR A 50 -10.61 12.25 -4.85
N PHE A 51 -9.34 11.88 -4.79
CA PHE A 51 -8.66 11.06 -5.79
C PHE A 51 -7.74 10.02 -5.13
N VAL A 52 -7.64 8.83 -5.71
CA VAL A 52 -6.78 7.75 -5.22
C VAL A 52 -5.75 7.41 -6.31
N PRO A 53 -4.53 7.98 -6.26
CA PRO A 53 -3.48 7.72 -7.24
C PRO A 53 -2.97 6.28 -7.11
N ARG A 54 -2.76 5.64 -8.27
CA ARG A 54 -2.02 4.37 -8.37
C ARG A 54 -0.54 4.58 -8.09
N ASN A 55 0.14 3.55 -7.61
CA ASN A 55 1.59 3.56 -7.47
C ASN A 55 2.29 3.50 -8.85
N THR A 56 3.61 3.70 -8.87
CA THR A 56 4.46 3.65 -10.08
C THR A 56 4.33 2.35 -10.89
N ARG A 57 3.85 1.26 -10.28
CA ARG A 57 3.59 -0.04 -10.91
C ARG A 57 2.12 -0.23 -11.34
N GLY A 58 1.31 0.83 -11.32
CA GLY A 58 -0.09 0.81 -11.72
C GLY A 58 -1.07 0.17 -10.71
N ASN A 59 -0.64 -0.13 -9.49
CA ASN A 59 -1.47 -0.79 -8.47
C ASN A 59 -2.18 0.21 -7.56
N LEU A 60 -3.38 -0.13 -7.11
CA LEU A 60 -4.13 0.63 -6.12
C LEU A 60 -3.45 0.56 -4.73
N PRO A 61 -3.43 1.66 -3.96
CA PRO A 61 -2.75 1.74 -2.66
C PRO A 61 -3.56 1.13 -1.50
N VAL A 62 -4.15 -0.06 -1.71
CA VAL A 62 -4.96 -0.79 -0.72
C VAL A 62 -4.15 -1.93 -0.10
N TYR A 63 -3.88 -1.81 1.20
CA TYR A 63 -3.06 -2.75 1.96
C TYR A 63 -3.86 -3.42 3.08
N THR A 64 -3.39 -4.58 3.56
CA THR A 64 -3.86 -5.17 4.81
C THR A 64 -2.75 -5.04 5.84
N ASP A 65 -3.08 -4.51 7.01
CA ASP A 65 -2.24 -4.49 8.21
C ASP A 65 -2.82 -5.53 9.18
N VAL A 66 -1.98 -6.48 9.59
CA VAL A 66 -2.37 -7.63 10.41
C VAL A 66 -1.61 -7.57 11.73
N ARG A 67 -2.34 -7.42 12.83
CA ARG A 67 -1.80 -7.23 14.18
C ARG A 67 -2.25 -8.37 15.10
N ASN A 68 -1.64 -8.42 16.28
CA ASN A 68 -1.98 -9.37 17.36
C ASN A 68 -1.97 -10.83 16.89
N ALA A 69 -0.84 -11.28 16.34
CA ALA A 69 -0.63 -12.65 15.83
C ALA A 69 -1.70 -13.15 14.82
N GLY A 70 -2.33 -12.24 14.06
CA GLY A 70 -3.39 -12.56 13.10
C GLY A 70 -4.80 -12.18 13.55
N GLY A 71 -5.02 -11.89 14.83
CA GLY A 71 -6.34 -11.64 15.39
C GLY A 71 -7.00 -10.33 14.93
N ARG A 72 -6.22 -9.30 14.54
CA ARG A 72 -6.76 -8.00 14.10
C ARG A 72 -6.34 -7.69 12.67
N HIS A 73 -7.32 -7.72 11.76
CA HIS A 73 -7.17 -7.27 10.39
C HIS A 73 -7.64 -5.81 10.23
N LEU A 74 -6.78 -4.98 9.65
CA LEU A 74 -7.07 -3.60 9.23
C LEU A 74 -6.85 -3.50 7.72
N THR A 75 -7.73 -2.80 7.01
CA THR A 75 -7.54 -2.44 5.60
C THR A 75 -7.16 -0.97 5.51
N LEU A 76 -6.05 -0.67 4.85
CA LEU A 76 -5.49 0.68 4.74
C LEU A 76 -5.57 1.15 3.29
N VAL A 77 -6.32 2.22 3.02
CA VAL A 77 -6.29 2.93 1.73
C VAL A 77 -5.35 4.13 1.89
N ARG A 78 -4.17 4.06 1.25
CA ARG A 78 -3.12 5.09 1.37
C ARG A 78 -3.18 6.10 0.22
N ASN A 79 -2.41 7.18 0.37
CA ASN A 79 -2.19 8.23 -0.63
C ASN A 79 -3.47 8.92 -1.11
N VAL A 80 -4.50 9.06 -0.27
CA VAL A 80 -5.75 9.71 -0.68
C VAL A 80 -5.51 11.21 -0.84
N GLU A 81 -5.79 11.74 -2.02
CA GLU A 81 -5.76 13.17 -2.32
C GLU A 81 -7.17 13.77 -2.22
N GLY A 82 -7.28 15.04 -1.85
CA GLY A 82 -8.57 15.71 -1.63
C GLY A 82 -9.25 15.33 -0.30
N ASN A 83 -10.59 15.30 -0.30
CA ASN A 83 -11.41 15.13 0.91
C ASN A 83 -11.63 13.65 1.27
N VAL A 84 -10.80 13.16 2.20
CA VAL A 84 -10.89 11.78 2.73
C VAL A 84 -12.24 11.48 3.40
N ALA A 85 -12.94 12.48 3.93
CA ALA A 85 -14.24 12.27 4.58
C ALA A 85 -15.36 11.96 3.59
N GLU A 86 -15.27 12.43 2.35
CA GLU A 86 -16.22 12.09 1.30
C GLU A 86 -15.96 10.68 0.76
N LEU A 87 -14.69 10.29 0.58
CA LEU A 87 -14.33 8.89 0.30
C LEU A 87 -14.86 7.94 1.39
N ALA A 88 -14.76 8.33 2.67
CA ALA A 88 -15.28 7.52 3.78
C ALA A 88 -16.81 7.34 3.74
N LYS A 89 -17.56 8.39 3.40
CA LYS A 89 -19.02 8.33 3.22
C LYS A 89 -19.42 7.49 2.02
N ASP A 90 -18.75 7.66 0.88
CA ASP A 90 -19.02 6.88 -0.32
C ASP A 90 -18.75 5.39 -0.10
N LEU A 91 -17.66 5.05 0.59
CA LEU A 91 -17.34 3.68 0.96
C LEU A 91 -18.38 3.07 1.90
N SER A 92 -18.81 3.77 2.97
CA SER A 92 -19.82 3.21 3.89
C SER A 92 -21.20 3.05 3.25
N GLN A 93 -21.54 3.85 2.23
CA GLN A 93 -22.82 3.78 1.53
C GLN A 93 -22.86 2.78 0.36
N THR A 94 -21.72 2.46 -0.26
CA THR A 94 -21.70 1.74 -1.55
C THR A 94 -20.78 0.53 -1.60
N LEU A 95 -20.07 0.20 -0.52
CA LEU A 95 -19.25 -1.03 -0.45
C LEU A 95 -20.08 -2.27 -0.10
N PHE A 96 -21.15 -2.11 0.69
CA PHE A 96 -22.07 -3.16 1.13
C PHE A 96 -23.51 -2.65 1.11
N GLU A 97 -24.47 -3.57 1.04
CA GLU A 97 -25.90 -3.27 1.24
C GLU A 97 -26.16 -2.86 2.70
N LYS A 98 -27.10 -1.95 2.92
CA LYS A 98 -27.30 -1.30 4.24
C LYS A 98 -27.65 -2.27 5.37
N ASP A 99 -28.41 -3.30 5.04
CA ASP A 99 -28.84 -4.35 5.98
C ASP A 99 -27.83 -5.52 6.05
N SER A 100 -26.67 -5.35 5.42
CA SER A 100 -25.43 -6.11 5.58
C SER A 100 -25.06 -6.39 7.06
N TYR A 101 -24.86 -7.65 7.45
CA TYR A 101 -23.98 -7.97 8.59
C TYR A 101 -22.58 -7.37 8.37
N GLU A 102 -22.12 -7.33 7.12
CA GLU A 102 -20.84 -6.77 6.71
C GLU A 102 -20.81 -5.24 6.90
N ALA A 103 -21.88 -4.55 6.47
CA ALA A 103 -22.07 -3.13 6.71
C ALA A 103 -22.10 -2.80 8.22
N SER A 104 -22.78 -3.62 9.01
CA SER A 104 -22.86 -3.49 10.48
C SER A 104 -21.50 -3.68 11.18
N LYS A 105 -20.58 -4.46 10.58
CA LYS A 105 -19.21 -4.67 11.08
C LYS A 105 -18.21 -3.63 10.59
N LEU A 106 -18.49 -2.95 9.48
CA LEU A 106 -17.59 -1.99 8.86
C LEU A 106 -17.40 -0.77 9.76
N LYS A 107 -16.15 -0.55 10.22
CA LYS A 107 -15.77 0.66 10.96
C LYS A 107 -14.69 1.41 10.19
N ILE A 108 -15.00 2.61 9.72
CA ILE A 108 -14.05 3.50 9.05
C ILE A 108 -13.52 4.53 10.05
N GLU A 109 -12.20 4.63 10.15
CA GLU A 109 -11.47 5.63 10.92
C GLU A 109 -10.67 6.51 9.94
N LEU A 110 -10.75 7.83 10.09
CA LEU A 110 -9.99 8.78 9.28
C LEU A 110 -8.62 9.00 9.95
N SER A 111 -7.54 8.74 9.23
CA SER A 111 -6.19 9.06 9.70
C SER A 111 -5.81 10.49 9.30
N GLN A 112 -5.21 11.23 10.23
CA GLN A 112 -4.68 12.58 9.98
C GLN A 112 -3.65 12.59 8.83
N ALA A 113 -2.91 11.50 8.62
CA ALA A 113 -1.90 11.37 7.57
C ALA A 113 -2.49 10.93 6.21
N LYS A 114 -3.62 11.54 5.79
CA LYS A 114 -4.26 11.39 4.47
C LYS A 114 -4.45 9.93 4.00
N HIS A 115 -4.85 9.07 4.92
CA HIS A 115 -5.18 7.68 4.62
C HIS A 115 -6.38 7.23 5.44
N LEU A 116 -7.05 6.19 4.95
CA LEU A 116 -8.30 5.70 5.50
C LEU A 116 -8.09 4.30 6.07
N VAL A 117 -8.53 4.08 7.32
CA VAL A 117 -8.33 2.83 8.05
C VAL A 117 -9.69 2.16 8.25
N ILE A 118 -9.89 0.99 7.64
CA ILE A 118 -11.12 0.21 7.77
C ILE A 118 -10.86 -0.98 8.68
N SER A 119 -11.68 -1.12 9.72
CA SER A 119 -11.68 -2.22 10.68
C SER A 119 -12.92 -3.09 10.51
N GLY A 120 -12.94 -4.24 11.20
CA GLY A 120 -14.12 -5.11 11.30
C GLY A 120 -14.10 -6.36 10.43
N GLY A 121 -13.13 -6.51 9.51
CA GLY A 121 -13.06 -7.66 8.62
C GLY A 121 -11.93 -7.59 7.59
N ARG A 122 -11.94 -8.52 6.64
CA ARG A 122 -10.93 -8.66 5.57
C ARG A 122 -11.37 -7.92 4.29
N TRP A 123 -11.56 -6.61 4.41
CA TRP A 123 -12.21 -5.79 3.37
C TRP A 123 -11.34 -5.44 2.15
N LYS A 124 -10.05 -5.78 2.13
CA LYS A 124 -9.08 -5.42 1.07
C LYS A 124 -9.61 -5.66 -0.35
N ASN A 125 -10.15 -6.85 -0.63
CA ASN A 125 -10.52 -7.23 -1.99
C ASN A 125 -11.73 -6.40 -2.47
N HIS A 126 -12.81 -6.36 -1.68
CA HIS A 126 -13.99 -5.52 -1.94
C HIS A 126 -13.61 -4.06 -2.18
N VAL A 127 -12.74 -3.49 -1.34
CA VAL A 127 -12.30 -2.08 -1.47
C VAL A 127 -11.46 -1.85 -2.74
N ALA A 128 -10.57 -2.79 -3.09
CA ALA A 128 -9.79 -2.70 -4.32
C ALA A 128 -10.65 -2.85 -5.58
N GLU A 129 -11.64 -3.75 -5.56
CA GLU A 129 -12.60 -3.94 -6.65
C GLU A 129 -13.53 -2.73 -6.81
N TRP A 130 -14.00 -2.15 -5.71
CA TRP A 130 -14.79 -0.92 -5.69
C TRP A 130 -14.01 0.27 -6.28
N LEU A 131 -12.76 0.48 -5.86
CA LEU A 131 -11.90 1.53 -6.41
C LEU A 131 -11.65 1.32 -7.91
N ARG A 132 -11.39 0.07 -8.33
CA ARG A 132 -11.26 -0.30 -9.75
C ARG A 132 -12.54 -0.01 -10.54
N ALA A 133 -13.71 -0.34 -10.00
CA ALA A 133 -15.01 -0.09 -10.62
C ALA A 133 -15.33 1.41 -10.74
N LYS A 134 -14.88 2.24 -9.77
CA LYS A 134 -14.98 3.71 -9.85
C LYS A 134 -14.01 4.33 -10.87
N GLY A 135 -13.01 3.59 -11.37
CA GLY A 135 -12.06 4.04 -12.38
C GLY A 135 -10.79 4.71 -11.86
N PHE A 136 -10.39 4.43 -10.61
CA PHE A 136 -9.10 4.85 -10.03
C PHE A 136 -7.97 3.91 -10.45
#